data_AF-A0A969M2R7-F1
#
_entry.id   AF-A0A969M2R7-F1
#
_cell.length_a   1.000
_cell.length_b   1.000
_cell.length_c   1.000
_cell.angle_alpha   90.00
_cell.angle_beta   90.00
_cell.angle_gamma   90.00
#
_symmetry.space_group_name_H-M   'P 1'
#
loop_
_entity.id
_entity.type
_entity.pdbx_description
1 polymer ?
#
loop_
_entity_poly.entity_id
_entity_poly.type
_entity_poly.pdbx_seq_one_letter_code
_entity_poly.pdbx_strand_id
1 'polypeptide(L)'
;MRIPLDYYRILGLPIQATVDQLRQAHRDRTAQLPRREYSDVAIESRKHLLDEAHEVLSDLDQRRAYDKGFLAKTYDYDQDLDLNESNAGKANGSPEASPEDDYNPSVEIDDKDFIGALLVLQELGEYEQVVKLSAPYLSNGSIGLKDGRFGDPELILPDVVLTAGLAYLELGREQWQQGQYEKAATSLEVGQDVLLQENLFPNLRGEIQSDLYKLRPYRVLELLQRPSDQVNERRKGLQLLREMLQERGGIDGHSDDRSGLNVEDFLRFVQQLRRYLTTTEQQALFEVEARRPSAVATYLAVYALIAQGFANCQPALIRKAKLMLMQLGRRQDVHLEKSVCSLLLGQTEEANRALELSQEQEPINFIREQSKDSPDLLPGLCLYSERWLQDEVFPHFRDLADRKVALKDYFADEHVQSYLESLSAEVSNANEWVVVHPRRTGTSTAPAQRIAAPDQSTRTSSYQEVGSGATTATLAASTATVLGASVVGLSQDAEPNTIGSESSGSATFGMRATSIQDPQPGDPAGSGFNAVDPATASSRLSASRGRRAAADAETSGGTGEAIAVQVQAAGQASLIRSSSGVCYF
;
A
#
# COMPACT_ATOMS: atom_id res chain seq x y z
N MET A 1 -10.30 -1.00 -43.11
CA MET A 1 -10.84 -1.69 -41.90
C MET A 1 -12.00 -0.92 -41.25
N ARG A 2 -12.84 -1.56 -40.43
CA ARG A 2 -13.97 -0.92 -39.72
C ARG A 2 -13.56 -0.57 -38.28
N ILE A 3 -13.84 0.66 -37.83
CA ILE A 3 -13.53 1.16 -36.48
C ILE A 3 -14.78 1.78 -35.85
N PRO A 4 -15.04 1.58 -34.54
CA PRO A 4 -16.17 2.18 -33.82
C PRO A 4 -15.93 3.68 -33.56
N LEU A 5 -15.99 4.45 -34.64
CA LEU A 5 -15.97 5.90 -34.70
C LEU A 5 -17.07 6.36 -35.66
N ASP A 6 -17.45 7.63 -35.56
CA ASP A 6 -18.32 8.30 -36.53
C ASP A 6 -17.76 9.68 -36.89
N TYR A 7 -18.12 10.19 -38.07
CA TYR A 7 -17.57 11.46 -38.57
C TYR A 7 -17.88 12.66 -37.66
N TYR A 8 -19.00 12.63 -36.92
CA TYR A 8 -19.33 13.69 -35.97
C TYR A 8 -18.42 13.64 -34.74
N ARG A 9 -18.19 12.44 -34.20
CA ARG A 9 -17.23 12.21 -33.09
C ARG A 9 -15.80 12.52 -33.49
N ILE A 10 -15.37 12.17 -34.71
CA ILE A 10 -14.05 12.53 -35.24
C ILE A 10 -13.84 14.05 -35.21
N LEU A 11 -14.89 14.84 -35.50
CA LEU A 11 -14.87 16.30 -35.41
C LEU A 11 -15.25 16.86 -34.03
N GLY A 12 -15.62 16.02 -33.06
CA GLY A 12 -16.05 16.46 -31.72
C GLY A 12 -17.37 17.25 -31.71
N LEU A 13 -18.30 16.92 -32.60
CA LEU A 13 -19.57 17.62 -32.78
C LEU A 13 -20.78 16.69 -32.60
N PRO A 14 -21.96 17.23 -32.24
CA PRO A 14 -23.21 16.48 -32.31
C PRO A 14 -23.76 16.42 -33.74
N ILE A 15 -24.64 15.46 -34.03
CA ILE A 15 -25.26 15.27 -35.36
C ILE A 15 -26.03 16.50 -35.86
N GLN A 16 -26.55 17.34 -34.95
CA GLN A 16 -27.28 18.57 -35.28
C GLN A 16 -26.38 19.77 -35.65
N ALA A 17 -25.05 19.59 -35.69
CA ALA A 17 -24.11 20.69 -35.91
C ALA A 17 -24.31 21.38 -37.28
N THR A 18 -24.20 22.71 -37.30
CA THR A 18 -24.31 23.51 -38.52
C THR A 18 -23.05 23.45 -39.37
N VAL A 19 -23.13 23.84 -40.65
CA VAL A 19 -21.96 23.88 -41.56
C VAL A 19 -20.85 24.80 -41.04
N ASP A 20 -21.21 25.92 -40.41
CA ASP A 20 -20.22 26.83 -39.81
C ASP A 20 -19.55 26.21 -38.58
N GLN A 21 -20.30 25.44 -37.77
CA GLN A 21 -19.74 24.67 -36.65
C GLN A 21 -18.80 23.58 -37.14
N LEU A 22 -19.14 22.88 -38.24
CA LEU A 22 -18.27 21.87 -38.86
C LEU A 22 -16.94 22.47 -39.33
N ARG A 23 -16.98 23.62 -40.01
CA ARG A 23 -15.76 24.34 -40.45
C ARG A 23 -14.93 24.81 -39.26
N GLN A 24 -15.57 25.32 -38.21
CA GLN A 24 -14.87 25.81 -37.02
C GLN A 24 -14.20 24.65 -36.28
N ALA A 25 -14.93 23.56 -36.02
CA ALA A 25 -14.38 22.39 -35.33
C ALA A 25 -13.24 21.72 -36.12
N HIS A 26 -13.36 21.61 -37.44
CA HIS A 26 -12.29 21.10 -38.31
C HIS A 26 -11.01 21.93 -38.18
N ARG A 27 -11.12 23.26 -38.25
CA ARG A 27 -9.98 24.18 -38.06
C ARG A 27 -9.35 24.02 -36.68
N ASP A 28 -10.17 24.00 -35.64
CA ASP A 28 -9.71 23.93 -34.26
C ASP A 28 -9.01 22.59 -33.97
N ARG A 29 -9.60 21.46 -34.39
CA ARG A 29 -9.01 20.13 -34.21
C ARG A 29 -7.76 19.90 -35.05
N THR A 30 -7.67 20.50 -36.23
CA THR A 30 -6.45 20.47 -37.06
C THR A 30 -5.33 21.31 -36.45
N ALA A 31 -5.67 22.43 -35.81
CA ALA A 31 -4.70 23.28 -35.10
C ALA A 31 -4.22 22.65 -33.78
N GLN A 32 -5.04 21.83 -33.14
CA GLN A 32 -4.67 21.07 -31.94
C GLN A 32 -3.77 19.89 -32.32
N LEU A 33 -2.47 20.04 -32.05
CA LEU A 33 -1.49 18.98 -32.28
C LEU A 33 -1.48 17.96 -31.12
N PRO A 34 -1.30 16.66 -31.42
CA PRO A 34 -1.04 15.63 -30.42
C PRO A 34 0.25 15.88 -29.60
N ARG A 35 0.53 14.97 -28.66
CA ARG A 35 1.78 14.98 -27.88
C ARG A 35 3.01 14.96 -28.81
N ARG A 36 4.13 15.54 -28.36
CA ARG A 36 5.35 15.74 -29.18
C ARG A 36 6.06 14.44 -29.54
N GLU A 37 5.75 13.37 -28.83
CA GLU A 37 6.32 12.05 -29.01
C GLU A 37 5.75 11.32 -30.23
N TYR A 38 4.65 11.80 -30.81
CA TYR A 38 4.07 11.26 -32.03
C TYR A 38 4.87 11.64 -33.27
N SER A 39 4.98 10.71 -34.22
CA SER A 39 5.61 10.96 -35.51
C SER A 39 4.73 11.84 -36.42
N ASP A 40 5.36 12.45 -37.43
CA ASP A 40 4.64 13.20 -38.46
C ASP A 40 3.64 12.30 -39.22
N VAL A 41 3.94 11.01 -39.38
CA VAL A 41 3.04 10.04 -40.04
C VAL A 41 1.75 9.88 -39.25
N ALA A 42 1.83 9.78 -37.93
CA ALA A 42 0.64 9.69 -37.09
C ALA A 42 -0.18 10.99 -37.11
N ILE A 43 0.50 12.14 -37.12
CA ILE A 43 -0.15 13.45 -37.21
C ILE A 43 -0.86 13.62 -38.56
N GLU A 44 -0.22 13.22 -39.67
CA GLU A 44 -0.81 13.26 -41.01
C GLU A 44 -1.98 12.30 -41.13
N SER A 45 -1.87 11.07 -40.61
CA SER A 45 -2.95 10.09 -40.57
C SER A 45 -4.17 10.60 -39.78
N ARG A 46 -3.94 11.20 -38.61
CA ARG A 46 -5.00 11.85 -37.83
C ARG A 46 -5.66 12.99 -38.62
N LYS A 47 -4.86 13.82 -39.28
CA LYS A 47 -5.36 14.94 -40.08
C LYS A 47 -6.19 14.44 -41.27
N HIS A 48 -5.76 13.38 -41.95
CA HIS A 48 -6.50 12.77 -43.05
C HIS A 48 -7.92 12.38 -42.62
N LEU A 49 -8.08 11.75 -41.45
CA LEU A 49 -9.40 11.41 -40.91
C LEU A 49 -10.26 12.64 -40.57
N LEU A 50 -9.65 13.73 -40.07
CA LEU A 50 -10.36 14.99 -39.82
C LEU A 50 -10.83 15.63 -41.14
N ASP A 51 -9.97 15.63 -42.16
CA ASP A 51 -10.26 16.16 -43.49
C ASP A 51 -11.38 15.34 -44.16
N GLU A 52 -11.32 14.02 -44.11
CA GLU A 52 -12.35 13.11 -44.64
C GLU A 52 -13.70 13.33 -43.95
N ALA A 53 -13.72 13.38 -42.61
CA ALA A 53 -14.93 13.65 -41.85
C ALA A 53 -15.54 15.01 -42.21
N HIS A 54 -14.69 16.03 -42.42
CA HIS A 54 -15.15 17.36 -42.82
C HIS A 54 -15.70 17.37 -44.24
N GLU A 55 -15.07 16.67 -45.19
CA GLU A 55 -15.51 16.59 -46.58
C GLU A 55 -16.90 15.96 -46.69
N VAL A 56 -17.09 14.79 -46.05
CA VAL A 56 -18.37 14.06 -46.06
C VAL A 56 -19.49 14.87 -45.39
N LEU A 57 -19.20 15.54 -44.26
CA LEU A 57 -20.22 16.29 -43.52
C LEU A 57 -20.48 17.71 -44.07
N SER A 58 -19.58 18.26 -44.89
CA SER A 58 -19.77 19.59 -45.49
C SER A 58 -20.60 19.55 -46.77
N ASP A 59 -20.60 18.43 -47.49
CA ASP A 59 -21.49 18.19 -48.63
C ASP A 59 -22.88 17.77 -48.12
N LEU A 60 -23.92 18.52 -48.50
CA LEU A 60 -25.29 18.27 -48.04
C LEU A 60 -25.82 16.91 -48.49
N ASP A 61 -25.47 16.44 -49.68
CA ASP A 61 -25.99 15.18 -50.21
C ASP A 61 -25.24 13.99 -49.59
N GLN A 62 -23.92 14.10 -49.41
CA GLN A 62 -23.12 13.09 -48.70
C GLN A 62 -23.50 13.00 -47.22
N ARG A 63 -23.66 14.15 -46.55
CA ARG A 63 -24.12 14.20 -45.16
C ARG A 63 -25.49 13.56 -44.99
N ARG A 64 -26.45 13.85 -45.88
CA ARG A 64 -27.77 13.20 -45.84
C ARG A 64 -27.70 11.69 -46.05
N ALA A 65 -26.86 11.22 -46.98
CA ALA A 65 -26.66 9.80 -47.22
C ALA A 65 -26.04 9.11 -46.00
N TYR A 66 -25.03 9.76 -45.41
CA TYR A 66 -24.38 9.32 -44.18
C TYR A 66 -25.35 9.28 -43.00
N ASP A 67 -26.08 10.38 -42.74
CA ASP A 67 -27.07 10.49 -41.66
C ASP A 67 -28.17 9.43 -41.81
N LYS A 68 -28.61 9.15 -43.03
CA LYS A 68 -29.60 8.08 -43.29
C LYS A 68 -29.05 6.70 -42.91
N GLY A 69 -27.80 6.41 -43.27
CA GLY A 69 -27.14 5.15 -42.92
C GLY A 69 -26.84 5.03 -41.42
N PHE A 70 -26.46 6.14 -40.81
CA PHE A 70 -26.21 6.26 -39.37
C PHE A 70 -27.48 5.99 -38.57
N LEU A 71 -28.59 6.67 -38.91
CA LEU A 71 -29.90 6.52 -38.25
C LEU A 71 -30.53 5.15 -38.52
N ALA A 72 -30.41 4.58 -39.72
CA ALA A 72 -30.94 3.25 -40.01
C ALA A 72 -30.34 2.19 -39.09
N LYS A 73 -29.03 2.24 -38.85
CA LYS A 73 -28.36 1.34 -37.89
C LYS A 73 -28.79 1.57 -36.44
N THR A 74 -29.20 2.80 -36.08
CA THR A 74 -29.69 3.11 -34.74
C THR A 74 -31.17 2.74 -34.54
N TYR A 75 -31.99 2.70 -35.60
CA TYR A 75 -33.43 2.41 -35.53
C TYR A 75 -33.83 0.98 -35.92
N ASP A 76 -33.07 0.26 -36.76
CA ASP A 76 -33.29 -1.20 -36.95
C ASP A 76 -33.16 -1.94 -35.61
N TYR A 77 -32.42 -1.36 -34.66
CA TYR A 77 -32.28 -1.80 -33.28
C TYR A 77 -33.57 -1.67 -32.43
N ASP A 78 -34.36 -0.61 -32.59
CA ASP A 78 -35.59 -0.43 -31.82
C ASP A 78 -36.68 -1.46 -32.20
N GLN A 79 -36.63 -2.01 -33.42
CA GLN A 79 -37.58 -3.05 -33.87
C GLN A 79 -37.20 -4.47 -33.42
N ASP A 80 -35.92 -4.77 -33.25
CA ASP A 80 -35.47 -6.11 -32.85
C ASP A 80 -35.61 -6.38 -31.34
N LEU A 81 -35.67 -5.34 -30.49
CA LEU A 81 -36.01 -5.48 -29.08
C LEU A 81 -37.49 -5.85 -28.84
N ASP A 82 -38.38 -5.49 -29.76
CA ASP A 82 -39.82 -5.80 -29.68
C ASP A 82 -40.18 -7.22 -30.17
N LEU A 83 -39.27 -7.90 -30.90
CA LEU A 83 -39.56 -9.20 -31.54
C LEU A 83 -38.85 -10.40 -30.89
N ASN A 84 -37.89 -10.19 -29.97
CA ASN A 84 -37.01 -11.26 -29.48
C ASN A 84 -37.29 -11.78 -28.05
N GLU A 85 -38.42 -11.43 -27.43
CA GLU A 85 -38.84 -12.03 -26.15
C GLU A 85 -39.34 -13.50 -26.26
N SER A 86 -39.29 -14.14 -27.44
CA SER A 86 -39.99 -15.42 -27.66
C SER A 86 -39.22 -16.58 -28.30
N ASN A 87 -37.88 -16.63 -28.28
CA ASN A 87 -37.20 -17.88 -28.66
C ASN A 87 -35.78 -18.09 -28.09
N ALA A 88 -35.70 -18.70 -26.91
CA ALA A 88 -34.48 -19.35 -26.44
C ALA A 88 -34.32 -20.73 -27.09
N GLY A 89 -33.43 -20.85 -28.09
CA GLY A 89 -33.13 -22.12 -28.77
C GLY A 89 -31.74 -22.15 -29.42
N LYS A 90 -30.84 -22.92 -28.81
CA LYS A 90 -29.43 -23.21 -29.15
C LYS A 90 -29.07 -23.31 -30.64
N ALA A 91 -27.92 -22.74 -31.04
CA ALA A 91 -26.98 -23.34 -32.00
C ALA A 91 -25.56 -22.76 -31.89
N ASN A 92 -24.56 -23.65 -32.10
CA ASN A 92 -23.11 -23.48 -31.98
C ASN A 92 -22.46 -22.55 -33.02
N GLY A 93 -21.37 -21.89 -32.61
CA GLY A 93 -20.07 -21.97 -33.30
C GLY A 93 -19.61 -20.76 -34.10
N SER A 94 -18.97 -19.78 -33.45
CA SER A 94 -17.88 -18.91 -33.95
C SER A 94 -17.29 -18.12 -32.76
N PRO A 95 -16.02 -17.68 -32.79
CA PRO A 95 -15.41 -16.96 -31.67
C PRO A 95 -16.16 -15.64 -31.46
N GLU A 96 -16.69 -15.47 -30.26
CA GLU A 96 -17.60 -14.41 -29.84
C GLU A 96 -16.97 -13.02 -30.05
N ALA A 97 -17.50 -12.26 -31.00
CA ALA A 97 -17.63 -10.83 -30.82
C ALA A 97 -18.67 -10.63 -29.72
N SER A 98 -18.28 -10.00 -28.62
CA SER A 98 -19.18 -9.62 -27.54
C SER A 98 -20.36 -8.80 -28.11
N PRO A 99 -21.61 -9.00 -27.66
CA PRO A 99 -22.78 -8.34 -28.22
C PRO A 99 -22.68 -6.80 -28.22
N GLU A 100 -21.86 -6.23 -27.34
CA GLU A 100 -21.66 -4.78 -27.18
C GLU A 100 -20.98 -4.10 -28.40
N ASP A 101 -20.30 -4.86 -29.26
CA ASP A 101 -19.54 -4.30 -30.40
C ASP A 101 -20.40 -3.89 -31.61
N ASP A 102 -21.60 -4.45 -31.76
CA ASP A 102 -22.47 -4.20 -32.92
C ASP A 102 -23.32 -2.92 -32.78
N TYR A 103 -23.36 -2.31 -31.60
CA TYR A 103 -24.22 -1.15 -31.30
C TYR A 103 -23.53 0.21 -31.46
N ASN A 104 -22.21 0.23 -31.68
CA ASN A 104 -21.47 1.47 -31.80
C ASN A 104 -21.39 1.93 -33.27
N PRO A 105 -21.75 3.19 -33.58
CA PRO A 105 -21.51 3.75 -34.90
C PRO A 105 -20.05 3.56 -35.32
N SER A 106 -19.87 3.22 -36.59
CA SER A 106 -18.58 2.79 -37.11
C SER A 106 -18.33 3.35 -38.50
N VAL A 107 -17.07 3.69 -38.78
CA VAL A 107 -16.61 4.17 -40.08
C VAL A 107 -15.62 3.17 -40.66
N GLU A 108 -15.63 3.04 -41.99
CA GLU A 108 -14.60 2.32 -42.73
C GLU A 108 -13.45 3.28 -43.00
N ILE A 109 -12.25 2.90 -42.57
CA ILE A 109 -11.02 3.66 -42.80
C ILE A 109 -10.04 2.84 -43.65
N ASP A 110 -9.10 3.50 -44.32
CA ASP A 110 -7.95 2.82 -44.90
C ASP A 110 -7.06 2.24 -43.78
N ASP A 111 -6.39 1.12 -44.03
CA ASP A 111 -5.50 0.53 -43.04
C ASP A 111 -4.35 1.48 -42.70
N LYS A 112 -3.87 2.31 -43.64
CA LYS A 112 -2.85 3.34 -43.36
C LYS A 112 -3.32 4.42 -42.35
N ASP A 113 -4.64 4.57 -42.19
CA ASP A 113 -5.23 5.55 -41.28
C ASP A 113 -5.46 5.01 -39.86
N PHE A 114 -5.04 3.76 -39.61
CA PHE A 114 -5.27 3.08 -38.34
C PHE A 114 -4.70 3.83 -37.14
N ILE A 115 -3.47 4.34 -37.24
CA ILE A 115 -2.85 5.11 -36.15
C ILE A 115 -3.58 6.43 -35.89
N GLY A 116 -4.03 7.12 -36.93
CA GLY A 116 -4.85 8.31 -36.81
C GLY A 116 -6.16 8.02 -36.08
N ALA A 117 -6.78 6.87 -36.33
CA ALA A 117 -8.01 6.49 -35.65
C ALA A 117 -7.79 6.15 -34.18
N LEU A 118 -6.69 5.46 -33.84
CA LEU A 118 -6.31 5.22 -32.45
C LEU A 118 -6.05 6.53 -31.70
N LEU A 119 -5.40 7.49 -32.36
CA LEU A 119 -5.17 8.83 -31.83
C LEU A 119 -6.48 9.57 -31.54
N VAL A 120 -7.42 9.54 -32.48
CA VAL A 120 -8.74 10.17 -32.29
C VAL A 120 -9.49 9.52 -31.12
N LEU A 121 -9.49 8.20 -31.03
CA LEU A 121 -10.11 7.49 -29.90
C LEU A 121 -9.46 7.87 -28.55
N GLN A 122 -8.13 7.97 -28.52
CA GLN A 122 -7.39 8.40 -27.33
C GLN A 122 -7.79 9.82 -26.90
N GLU A 123 -7.93 10.75 -27.85
CA GLU A 123 -8.37 12.13 -27.58
C GLU A 123 -9.81 12.24 -27.12
N LEU A 124 -10.67 11.29 -27.53
CA LEU A 124 -12.07 11.20 -27.11
C LEU A 124 -12.23 10.53 -25.74
N GLY A 125 -11.15 10.01 -25.14
CA GLY A 125 -11.19 9.29 -23.88
C GLY A 125 -11.63 7.83 -24.00
N GLU A 126 -11.67 7.28 -25.22
CA GLU A 126 -12.13 5.90 -25.49
C GLU A 126 -11.01 4.88 -25.29
N TYR A 127 -10.41 4.88 -24.09
CA TYR A 127 -9.19 4.13 -23.80
C TYR A 127 -9.38 2.60 -23.91
N GLU A 128 -10.51 2.07 -23.46
CA GLU A 128 -10.82 0.64 -23.58
C GLU A 128 -10.87 0.21 -25.07
N GLN A 129 -11.40 1.08 -25.94
CA GLN A 129 -11.46 0.82 -27.36
C GLN A 129 -10.08 0.86 -28.03
N VAL A 130 -9.23 1.81 -27.64
CA VAL A 130 -7.82 1.87 -28.09
C VAL A 130 -7.08 0.59 -27.73
N VAL A 131 -7.22 0.14 -26.48
CA VAL A 131 -6.60 -1.10 -26.00
C VAL A 131 -7.12 -2.31 -26.79
N LYS A 132 -8.45 -2.41 -26.97
CA LYS A 132 -9.08 -3.51 -27.71
C LYS A 132 -8.61 -3.60 -29.16
N LEU A 133 -8.47 -2.46 -29.84
CA LEU A 133 -8.03 -2.41 -31.24
C LEU A 133 -6.53 -2.65 -31.40
N SER A 134 -5.71 -2.22 -30.45
CA SER A 134 -4.25 -2.37 -30.51
C SER A 134 -3.77 -3.74 -30.03
N ALA A 135 -4.47 -4.39 -29.09
CA ALA A 135 -4.04 -5.65 -28.47
C ALA A 135 -3.71 -6.78 -29.46
N PRO A 136 -4.53 -7.10 -30.50
CA PRO A 136 -4.23 -8.17 -31.44
C PRO A 136 -2.89 -8.00 -32.16
N TYR A 137 -2.44 -6.76 -32.30
CA TYR A 137 -1.21 -6.43 -32.99
C TYR A 137 -0.01 -6.41 -32.04
N LEU A 138 -0.20 -6.06 -30.75
CA LEU A 138 0.88 -5.94 -29.76
C LEU A 138 1.14 -7.25 -28.98
N SER A 139 0.12 -8.06 -28.70
CA SER A 139 0.23 -9.23 -27.79
C SER A 139 1.19 -10.34 -28.26
N ASN A 140 1.54 -10.41 -29.55
CA ASN A 140 2.43 -11.42 -30.12
C ASN A 140 3.73 -10.80 -30.69
N GLY A 141 4.39 -9.89 -29.96
CA GLY A 141 5.69 -9.33 -30.36
C GLY A 141 5.62 -8.41 -31.58
N SER A 142 4.49 -7.71 -31.72
CA SER A 142 4.25 -6.71 -32.77
C SER A 142 4.32 -7.25 -34.20
N ILE A 143 4.18 -8.58 -34.39
CA ILE A 143 4.28 -9.24 -35.72
C ILE A 143 3.27 -8.64 -36.69
N GLY A 144 2.02 -8.43 -36.24
CA GLY A 144 0.97 -7.87 -37.09
C GLY A 144 1.23 -6.42 -37.56
N LEU A 145 2.12 -5.67 -36.90
CA LEU A 145 2.57 -4.36 -37.39
C LEU A 145 3.79 -4.47 -38.31
N LYS A 146 4.61 -5.52 -38.15
CA LYS A 146 5.84 -5.74 -38.92
C LYS A 146 5.58 -6.20 -40.36
N ASP A 147 4.36 -6.67 -40.64
CA ASP A 147 3.94 -7.07 -41.99
C ASP A 147 3.71 -5.89 -42.96
N GLY A 148 3.85 -4.63 -42.50
CA GLY A 148 3.77 -3.43 -43.33
C GLY A 148 2.36 -3.02 -43.76
N ARG A 149 1.33 -3.68 -43.24
CA ARG A 149 -0.09 -3.42 -43.54
C ARG A 149 -0.51 -1.97 -43.26
N PHE A 150 0.03 -1.39 -42.20
CA PHE A 150 -0.36 -0.07 -41.69
C PHE A 150 0.60 1.05 -42.14
N GLY A 151 1.58 0.74 -43.00
CA GLY A 151 2.65 1.64 -43.38
C GLY A 151 4.03 1.10 -43.00
N ASP A 152 5.03 1.98 -42.93
CA ASP A 152 6.39 1.61 -42.52
C ASP A 152 6.41 1.15 -41.05
N PRO A 153 6.74 -0.11 -40.76
CA PRO A 153 6.74 -0.62 -39.39
C PRO A 153 7.63 0.15 -38.42
N GLU A 154 8.73 0.74 -38.89
CA GLU A 154 9.66 1.51 -38.04
C GLU A 154 9.03 2.82 -37.53
N LEU A 155 8.09 3.38 -38.28
CA LEU A 155 7.40 4.62 -37.94
C LEU A 155 6.09 4.36 -37.19
N ILE A 156 5.33 3.34 -37.60
CA ILE A 156 4.01 3.05 -37.03
C ILE A 156 4.10 2.38 -35.66
N LEU A 157 5.08 1.48 -35.46
CA LEU A 157 5.18 0.73 -34.21
C LEU A 157 5.33 1.63 -32.97
N PRO A 158 6.26 2.61 -32.94
CA PRO A 158 6.36 3.52 -31.81
C PRO A 158 5.07 4.29 -31.51
N ASP A 159 4.35 4.75 -32.53
CA ASP A 159 3.12 5.52 -32.34
C ASP A 159 1.96 4.66 -31.82
N VAL A 160 1.82 3.41 -32.29
CA VAL A 160 0.81 2.47 -31.76
C VAL A 160 1.13 2.09 -30.32
N VAL A 161 2.40 1.80 -30.01
CA VAL A 161 2.86 1.49 -28.65
C VAL A 161 2.66 2.68 -27.72
N LEU A 162 2.95 3.90 -28.17
CA LEU A 162 2.70 5.13 -27.42
C LEU A 162 1.21 5.29 -27.11
N THR A 163 0.36 5.14 -28.12
CA THR A 163 -1.10 5.31 -27.97
C THR A 163 -1.68 4.25 -27.04
N ALA A 164 -1.26 2.99 -27.17
CA ALA A 164 -1.67 1.91 -26.26
C ALA A 164 -1.17 2.16 -24.82
N GLY A 165 0.09 2.56 -24.64
CA GLY A 165 0.64 2.88 -23.32
C GLY A 165 -0.07 4.04 -22.63
N LEU A 166 -0.43 5.09 -23.38
CA LEU A 166 -1.23 6.21 -22.89
C LEU A 166 -2.66 5.78 -22.55
N ALA A 167 -3.28 4.94 -23.37
CA ALA A 167 -4.61 4.39 -23.09
C ALA A 167 -4.61 3.60 -21.77
N TYR A 168 -3.65 2.70 -21.57
CA TYR A 168 -3.54 1.94 -20.32
C TYR A 168 -3.27 2.83 -19.09
N LEU A 169 -2.46 3.89 -19.26
CA LEU A 169 -2.21 4.86 -18.19
C LEU A 169 -3.51 5.54 -17.75
N GLU A 170 -4.26 6.11 -18.70
CA GLU A 170 -5.49 6.84 -18.38
C GLU A 170 -6.62 5.90 -17.93
N LEU A 171 -6.76 4.72 -18.56
CA LEU A 171 -7.69 3.69 -18.12
C LEU A 171 -7.42 3.24 -16.67
N GLY A 172 -6.15 3.06 -16.31
CA GLY A 172 -5.75 2.76 -14.94
C GLY A 172 -6.14 3.87 -13.97
N ARG A 173 -5.99 5.14 -14.36
CA ARG A 173 -6.38 6.31 -13.55
C ARG A 173 -7.90 6.42 -13.38
N GLU A 174 -8.67 6.15 -14.42
CA GLU A 174 -10.14 6.11 -14.34
C GLU A 174 -10.61 5.01 -13.39
N GLN A 175 -10.07 3.80 -13.53
CA GLN A 175 -10.39 2.68 -12.65
C GLN A 175 -9.99 2.96 -11.19
N TRP A 176 -8.86 3.65 -10.98
CA TRP A 176 -8.46 4.12 -9.65
C TRP A 176 -9.51 5.09 -9.08
N GLN A 177 -9.93 6.10 -9.84
CA GLN A 177 -10.96 7.04 -9.39
C GLN A 177 -12.29 6.36 -9.07
N GLN A 178 -12.62 5.27 -9.75
CA GLN A 178 -13.80 4.43 -9.49
C GLN A 178 -13.66 3.48 -8.29
N GLY A 179 -12.51 3.44 -7.62
CA GLY A 179 -12.24 2.56 -6.48
C GLY A 179 -11.95 1.10 -6.86
N GLN A 180 -11.68 0.81 -8.14
CA GLN A 180 -11.33 -0.52 -8.65
C GLN A 180 -9.80 -0.68 -8.69
N TYR A 181 -9.15 -0.71 -7.53
CA TYR A 181 -7.69 -0.57 -7.44
C TYR A 181 -6.91 -1.75 -8.05
N GLU A 182 -7.41 -2.98 -7.89
CA GLU A 182 -6.75 -4.14 -8.50
C GLU A 182 -6.93 -4.18 -10.02
N LYS A 183 -8.08 -3.73 -10.53
CA LYS A 183 -8.30 -3.56 -11.98
C LYS A 183 -7.38 -2.47 -12.54
N ALA A 184 -7.31 -1.34 -11.86
CA ALA A 184 -6.41 -0.23 -12.20
C ALA A 184 -4.96 -0.69 -12.30
N ALA A 185 -4.49 -1.45 -11.31
CA ALA A 185 -3.14 -1.97 -11.32
C ALA A 185 -2.89 -2.97 -12.44
N THR A 186 -3.87 -3.83 -12.75
CA THR A 186 -3.76 -4.76 -13.89
C THR A 186 -3.62 -4.00 -15.20
N SER A 187 -4.45 -2.98 -15.44
CA SER A 187 -4.36 -2.13 -16.64
C SER A 187 -2.99 -1.45 -16.76
N LEU A 188 -2.48 -0.91 -15.66
CA LEU A 188 -1.16 -0.26 -15.62
C LEU A 188 0.00 -1.25 -15.81
N GLU A 189 -0.06 -2.44 -15.18
CA GLU A 189 0.93 -3.52 -15.34
C GLU A 189 1.00 -3.97 -16.81
N VAL A 190 -0.15 -4.16 -17.48
CA VAL A 190 -0.19 -4.50 -18.91
C VAL A 190 0.37 -3.36 -19.77
N GLY A 191 0.03 -2.11 -19.49
CA GLY A 191 0.60 -0.96 -20.19
C GLY A 191 2.13 -0.87 -20.03
N GLN A 192 2.63 -1.21 -18.84
CA GLN A 192 4.07 -1.26 -18.58
C GLN A 192 4.75 -2.38 -19.38
N ASP A 193 4.14 -3.55 -19.46
CA ASP A 193 4.65 -4.70 -20.22
C ASP A 193 4.74 -4.39 -21.72
N VAL A 194 3.72 -3.74 -22.30
CA VAL A 194 3.72 -3.32 -23.70
C VAL A 194 4.91 -2.39 -23.99
N LEU A 195 5.17 -1.41 -23.13
CA LEU A 195 6.29 -0.48 -23.29
C LEU A 195 7.66 -1.16 -23.06
N LEU A 196 7.72 -2.15 -22.18
CA LEU A 196 8.91 -2.94 -21.89
C LEU A 196 9.31 -3.85 -23.05
N GLN A 197 8.34 -4.53 -23.67
CA GLN A 197 8.59 -5.46 -24.76
C GLN A 197 9.30 -4.79 -25.94
N GLU A 198 8.90 -3.57 -26.29
CA GLU A 198 9.50 -2.80 -27.39
C GLU A 198 10.65 -1.87 -26.93
N ASN A 199 10.92 -1.79 -25.63
CA ASN A 199 11.93 -0.91 -25.03
C ASN A 199 11.77 0.59 -25.37
N LEU A 200 10.52 1.06 -25.45
CA LEU A 200 10.19 2.44 -25.81
C LEU A 200 9.70 3.26 -24.60
N PHE A 201 9.74 4.58 -24.76
CA PHE A 201 9.15 5.59 -23.85
C PHE A 201 9.45 5.39 -22.35
N PRO A 202 10.72 5.47 -21.92
CA PRO A 202 11.12 5.28 -20.52
C PRO A 202 10.44 6.29 -19.56
N ASN A 203 10.16 7.51 -20.02
CA ASN A 203 9.46 8.51 -19.21
C ASN A 203 8.01 8.09 -18.89
N LEU A 204 7.28 7.59 -19.89
CA LEU A 204 5.92 7.08 -19.72
C LEU A 204 5.92 5.84 -18.81
N ARG A 205 6.90 4.94 -18.97
CA ARG A 205 7.11 3.82 -18.05
C ARG A 205 7.34 4.27 -16.61
N GLY A 206 8.10 5.34 -16.41
CA GLY A 206 8.32 5.96 -15.10
C GLY A 206 7.02 6.52 -14.49
N GLU A 207 6.17 7.12 -15.31
CA GLU A 207 4.85 7.62 -14.90
C GLU A 207 3.91 6.48 -14.45
N ILE A 208 3.77 5.44 -15.28
CA ILE A 208 2.99 4.24 -14.94
C ILE A 208 3.53 3.59 -13.66
N GLN A 209 4.85 3.45 -13.55
CA GLN A 209 5.49 2.87 -12.37
C GLN A 209 5.23 3.69 -11.10
N SER A 210 5.22 5.02 -11.20
CA SER A 210 4.89 5.93 -10.10
C SER A 210 3.45 5.72 -9.63
N ASP A 211 2.50 5.61 -10.55
CA ASP A 211 1.09 5.40 -10.21
C ASP A 211 0.85 3.99 -9.65
N LEU A 212 1.53 2.95 -10.16
CA LEU A 212 1.53 1.61 -9.56
C LEU A 212 2.03 1.63 -8.11
N TYR A 213 3.05 2.44 -7.79
CA TYR A 213 3.55 2.56 -6.42
C TYR A 213 2.55 3.23 -5.48
N LYS A 214 1.92 4.33 -5.93
CA LYS A 214 0.89 5.03 -5.15
C LYS A 214 -0.38 4.20 -4.97
N LEU A 215 -0.66 3.26 -5.88
CA LEU A 215 -1.80 2.34 -5.77
C LEU A 215 -1.61 1.25 -4.71
N ARG A 216 -0.37 0.93 -4.30
CA ARG A 216 -0.09 -0.21 -3.42
C ARG A 216 -0.91 -0.23 -2.12
N PRO A 217 -1.03 0.85 -1.33
CA PRO A 217 -1.83 0.83 -0.10
C PRO A 217 -3.30 0.44 -0.37
N TYR A 218 -3.90 0.99 -1.42
CA TYR A 218 -5.29 0.72 -1.78
C TYR A 218 -5.49 -0.72 -2.24
N ARG A 219 -4.58 -1.24 -3.07
CA ARG A 219 -4.57 -2.65 -3.49
C ARG A 219 -4.47 -3.60 -2.31
N VAL A 220 -3.58 -3.31 -1.35
CA VAL A 220 -3.41 -4.12 -0.14
C VAL A 220 -4.73 -4.21 0.62
N LEU A 221 -5.42 -3.09 0.84
CA LEU A 221 -6.71 -3.09 1.54
C LEU A 221 -7.78 -3.87 0.75
N GLU A 222 -7.90 -3.62 -0.56
CA GLU A 222 -8.89 -4.29 -1.41
C GLU A 222 -8.69 -5.82 -1.42
N LEU A 223 -7.45 -6.27 -1.60
CA LEU A 223 -7.09 -7.70 -1.67
C LEU A 223 -7.30 -8.40 -0.32
N LEU A 224 -6.99 -7.73 0.79
CA LEU A 224 -7.14 -8.31 2.14
C LEU A 224 -8.57 -8.20 2.68
N GLN A 225 -9.42 -7.38 2.09
CA GLN A 225 -10.85 -7.38 2.42
C GLN A 225 -11.57 -8.60 1.83
N ARG A 226 -11.02 -9.23 0.78
CA ARG A 226 -11.60 -10.42 0.14
C ARG A 226 -11.86 -11.57 1.13
N PRO A 227 -12.88 -12.41 0.88
CA PRO A 227 -13.20 -13.56 1.73
C PRO A 227 -12.01 -14.51 1.91
N SER A 228 -11.99 -15.26 3.02
CA SER A 228 -10.91 -16.21 3.33
C SER A 228 -10.73 -17.32 2.30
N ASP A 229 -11.75 -17.62 1.50
CA ASP A 229 -11.72 -18.61 0.42
C ASP A 229 -10.85 -18.15 -0.78
N GLN A 230 -10.68 -16.83 -0.96
CA GLN A 230 -9.86 -16.22 -2.00
C GLN A 230 -8.39 -16.14 -1.57
N VAL A 231 -7.78 -17.33 -1.41
CA VAL A 231 -6.44 -17.48 -0.83
C VAL A 231 -5.35 -16.80 -1.68
N ASN A 232 -5.48 -16.82 -3.01
CA ASN A 232 -4.45 -16.28 -3.91
C ASN A 232 -4.43 -14.75 -3.88
N GLU A 233 -5.60 -14.13 -3.90
CA GLU A 233 -5.81 -12.70 -3.85
C GLU A 233 -5.32 -12.15 -2.51
N ARG A 234 -5.70 -12.79 -1.40
CA ARG A 234 -5.22 -12.42 -0.06
C ARG A 234 -3.70 -12.59 0.06
N ARG A 235 -3.13 -13.67 -0.49
CA ARG A 235 -1.68 -13.89 -0.51
C ARG A 235 -0.97 -12.78 -1.30
N LYS A 236 -1.52 -12.33 -2.43
CA LYS A 236 -1.02 -11.19 -3.20
C LYS A 236 -1.04 -9.91 -2.35
N GLY A 237 -2.13 -9.64 -1.63
CA GLY A 237 -2.25 -8.50 -0.71
C GLY A 237 -1.21 -8.51 0.41
N LEU A 238 -1.00 -9.67 1.05
CA LEU A 238 0.04 -9.83 2.09
C LEU A 238 1.46 -9.66 1.53
N GLN A 239 1.70 -10.13 0.31
CA GLN A 239 2.99 -10.00 -0.35
C GLN A 239 3.31 -8.53 -0.65
N LEU A 240 2.36 -7.79 -1.24
CA LEU A 240 2.49 -6.35 -1.50
C LEU A 240 2.78 -5.57 -0.21
N LEU A 241 2.08 -5.90 0.88
CA LEU A 241 2.32 -5.28 2.18
C LEU A 241 3.73 -5.53 2.71
N ARG A 242 4.23 -6.77 2.57
CA ARG A 242 5.60 -7.13 2.98
C ARG A 242 6.65 -6.40 2.17
N GLU A 243 6.43 -6.22 0.87
CA GLU A 243 7.31 -5.46 -0.01
C GLU A 243 7.36 -3.99 0.42
N MET A 244 6.22 -3.36 0.72
CA MET A 244 6.17 -1.99 1.25
C MET A 244 6.94 -1.87 2.58
N LEU A 245 6.71 -2.78 3.53
CA LEU A 245 7.44 -2.79 4.80
C LEU A 245 8.94 -3.00 4.62
N GLN A 246 9.34 -3.83 3.65
CA GLN A 246 10.74 -4.08 3.34
C GLN A 246 11.41 -2.83 2.76
N GLU A 247 10.80 -2.18 1.77
CA GLU A 247 11.29 -0.93 1.16
C GLU A 247 11.40 0.20 2.18
N ARG A 248 10.39 0.34 3.05
CA ARG A 248 10.33 1.36 4.09
C ARG A 248 11.34 1.14 5.24
N GLY A 249 11.81 -0.09 5.43
CA GLY A 249 12.64 -0.47 6.57
C GLY A 249 11.86 -0.89 7.82
N GLY A 250 10.54 -1.05 7.70
CA GLY A 250 9.61 -1.53 8.73
C GLY A 250 8.49 -0.54 9.01
N ILE A 251 7.67 -0.81 10.03
CA ILE A 251 6.51 0.04 10.37
C ILE A 251 6.96 1.47 10.71
N ASP A 252 7.95 1.59 11.60
CA ASP A 252 8.55 2.87 12.01
C ASP A 252 9.66 3.35 11.04
N GLY A 253 9.78 2.72 9.87
CA GLY A 253 10.80 3.05 8.89
C GLY A 253 10.65 4.46 8.31
N HIS A 254 11.74 5.03 7.81
CA HIS A 254 11.74 6.38 7.18
C HIS A 254 12.13 6.35 5.71
N SER A 255 12.43 5.17 5.16
CA SER A 255 12.78 5.03 3.75
C SER A 255 11.55 5.25 2.87
N ASP A 256 11.79 5.79 1.67
CA ASP A 256 10.75 6.04 0.70
C ASP A 256 10.33 4.73 0.00
N ASP A 257 9.13 4.27 0.31
CA ASP A 257 8.48 3.17 -0.39
C ASP A 257 7.68 3.68 -1.59
N ARG A 258 7.80 4.94 -2.01
CA ARG A 258 7.14 5.53 -3.18
C ARG A 258 5.60 5.45 -3.17
N SER A 259 5.00 5.01 -2.06
CA SER A 259 3.55 4.92 -1.91
C SER A 259 2.91 6.30 -1.73
N GLY A 260 3.72 7.31 -1.39
CA GLY A 260 3.26 8.65 -1.02
C GLY A 260 2.80 8.76 0.44
N LEU A 261 2.84 7.67 1.21
CA LEU A 261 2.50 7.70 2.64
C LEU A 261 3.70 8.16 3.46
N ASN A 262 3.51 9.21 4.25
CA ASN A 262 4.46 9.57 5.30
C ASN A 262 4.37 8.59 6.49
N VAL A 263 5.19 8.78 7.52
CA VAL A 263 5.23 7.89 8.70
C VAL A 263 3.89 7.80 9.42
N GLU A 264 3.18 8.92 9.57
CA GLU A 264 1.90 8.99 10.29
C GLU A 264 0.78 8.34 9.49
N ASP A 265 0.70 8.62 8.18
CA ASP A 265 -0.29 8.05 7.29
C ASP A 265 -0.06 6.56 7.05
N PHE A 266 1.20 6.11 7.02
CA PHE A 266 1.51 4.68 7.00
C PHE A 266 1.06 3.99 8.28
N LEU A 267 1.23 4.63 9.45
CA LEU A 267 0.73 4.07 10.70
C LEU A 267 -0.80 3.96 10.71
N ARG A 268 -1.51 4.97 10.22
CA ARG A 268 -2.99 4.93 10.04
C ARG A 268 -3.40 3.82 9.08
N PHE A 269 -2.66 3.65 7.98
CA PHE A 269 -2.86 2.54 7.04
C PHE A 269 -2.71 1.18 7.74
N VAL A 270 -1.64 0.98 8.53
CA VAL A 270 -1.44 -0.25 9.31
C VAL A 270 -2.55 -0.45 10.34
N GLN A 271 -3.02 0.61 11.01
CA GLN A 271 -4.13 0.52 11.96
C GLN A 271 -5.43 0.07 11.27
N GLN A 272 -5.78 0.67 10.13
CA GLN A 272 -6.96 0.28 9.34
C GLN A 272 -6.86 -1.15 8.84
N LEU A 273 -5.69 -1.56 8.37
CA LEU A 273 -5.42 -2.89 7.82
C LEU A 273 -5.73 -4.03 8.82
N ARG A 274 -5.51 -3.82 10.12
CA ARG A 274 -5.62 -4.88 11.14
C ARG A 274 -6.96 -5.61 11.07
N ARG A 275 -8.07 -4.87 10.94
CA ARG A 275 -9.43 -5.45 10.88
C ARG A 275 -9.65 -6.42 9.70
N TYR A 276 -8.80 -6.39 8.68
CA TYR A 276 -8.87 -7.27 7.51
C TYR A 276 -7.99 -8.51 7.63
N LEU A 277 -7.10 -8.53 8.63
CA LEU A 277 -6.19 -9.62 8.91
C LEU A 277 -6.71 -10.50 10.04
N THR A 278 -6.50 -11.80 9.89
CA THR A 278 -6.70 -12.76 10.97
C THR A 278 -5.63 -12.63 12.05
N THR A 279 -5.89 -13.18 13.23
CA THR A 279 -4.89 -13.30 14.31
C THR A 279 -3.58 -13.92 13.83
N THR A 280 -3.66 -15.01 13.08
CA THR A 280 -2.50 -15.74 12.55
C THR A 280 -1.71 -14.90 11.55
N GLU A 281 -2.40 -14.18 10.65
CA GLU A 281 -1.73 -13.29 9.68
C GLU A 281 -1.04 -12.11 10.39
N GLN A 282 -1.70 -11.48 11.37
CA GLN A 282 -1.09 -10.38 12.15
C GLN A 282 0.10 -10.86 12.98
N GLN A 283 -0.01 -12.02 13.63
CA GLN A 283 1.10 -12.62 14.38
C GLN A 283 2.30 -12.82 13.46
N ALA A 284 2.11 -13.50 12.32
CA ALA A 284 3.18 -13.80 11.38
C ALA A 284 3.86 -12.54 10.82
N LEU A 285 3.08 -11.49 10.55
CA LEU A 285 3.58 -10.23 10.04
C LEU A 285 4.35 -9.44 11.12
N PHE A 286 3.70 -9.16 12.25
CA PHE A 286 4.22 -8.23 13.24
C PHE A 286 5.32 -8.84 14.10
N GLU A 287 5.37 -10.15 14.29
CA GLU A 287 6.54 -10.77 14.95
C GLU A 287 7.82 -10.61 14.14
N VAL A 288 7.75 -10.66 12.81
CA VAL A 288 8.92 -10.43 11.95
C VAL A 288 9.35 -8.98 12.06
N GLU A 289 8.39 -8.05 12.00
CA GLU A 289 8.67 -6.62 12.10
C GLU A 289 9.14 -6.21 13.51
N ALA A 290 8.70 -6.88 14.57
CA ALA A 290 9.15 -6.66 15.95
C ALA A 290 10.61 -7.08 16.20
N ARG A 291 11.23 -7.86 15.30
CA ARG A 291 12.67 -8.15 15.34
C ARG A 291 13.50 -6.95 14.90
N ARG A 292 12.90 -6.03 14.15
CA ARG A 292 13.48 -4.71 13.88
C ARG A 292 13.32 -3.86 15.14
N PRO A 293 14.16 -2.83 15.38
CA PRO A 293 14.02 -1.95 16.54
C PRO A 293 12.80 -1.02 16.41
N SER A 294 11.59 -1.59 16.51
CA SER A 294 10.31 -0.91 16.39
C SER A 294 9.43 -1.21 17.61
N ALA A 295 9.12 -0.16 18.36
CA ALA A 295 8.24 -0.28 19.52
C ALA A 295 6.80 -0.56 19.08
N VAL A 296 6.36 0.09 17.99
CA VAL A 296 5.03 -0.12 17.41
C VAL A 296 4.84 -1.56 16.94
N ALA A 297 5.80 -2.11 16.19
CA ALA A 297 5.71 -3.50 15.73
C ALA A 297 5.71 -4.49 16.90
N THR A 298 6.52 -4.23 17.93
CA THR A 298 6.53 -5.05 19.16
C THR A 298 5.16 -5.03 19.84
N TYR A 299 4.53 -3.86 19.94
CA TYR A 299 3.20 -3.72 20.55
C TYR A 299 2.13 -4.45 19.74
N LEU A 300 2.12 -4.28 18.41
CA LEU A 300 1.19 -4.98 17.52
C LEU A 300 1.35 -6.51 17.59
N ALA A 301 2.59 -7.00 17.66
CA ALA A 301 2.88 -8.43 17.83
C ALA A 301 2.38 -8.96 19.18
N VAL A 302 2.55 -8.19 20.26
CA VAL A 302 2.02 -8.52 21.60
C VAL A 302 0.51 -8.66 21.56
N TYR A 303 -0.22 -7.73 20.94
CA TYR A 303 -1.68 -7.80 20.84
C TYR A 303 -2.13 -9.02 20.03
N ALA A 304 -1.46 -9.33 18.91
CA ALA A 304 -1.75 -10.53 18.14
C ALA A 304 -1.55 -11.81 18.95
N LEU A 305 -0.45 -11.89 19.72
CA LEU A 305 -0.15 -13.02 20.59
C LEU A 305 -1.16 -13.18 21.74
N ILE A 306 -1.57 -12.08 22.38
CA ILE A 306 -2.58 -12.11 23.45
C ILE A 306 -3.93 -12.55 22.88
N ALA A 307 -4.38 -11.93 21.79
CA ALA A 307 -5.66 -12.23 21.17
C ALA A 307 -5.74 -13.69 20.74
N GLN A 308 -4.73 -14.19 20.02
CA GLN A 308 -4.66 -15.57 19.56
C GLN A 308 -4.49 -16.55 20.72
N GLY A 309 -3.62 -16.23 21.68
CA GLY A 309 -3.38 -17.06 22.85
C GLY A 309 -4.62 -17.25 23.71
N PHE A 310 -5.39 -16.18 23.90
CA PHE A 310 -6.66 -16.24 24.62
C PHE A 310 -7.74 -16.98 23.81
N ALA A 311 -7.95 -16.59 22.55
CA ALA A 311 -9.01 -17.14 21.71
C ALA A 311 -8.83 -18.64 21.44
N ASN A 312 -7.59 -19.12 21.30
CA ASN A 312 -7.31 -20.52 20.96
C ASN A 312 -6.83 -21.35 22.17
N CYS A 313 -6.99 -20.85 23.40
CA CYS A 313 -6.55 -21.54 24.62
C CYS A 313 -5.06 -21.96 24.56
N GLN A 314 -4.19 -21.04 24.13
CA GLN A 314 -2.75 -21.23 23.98
C GLN A 314 -1.95 -20.31 24.92
N PRO A 315 -1.80 -20.65 26.22
CA PRO A 315 -1.10 -19.82 27.20
C PRO A 315 0.38 -19.56 26.86
N ALA A 316 1.01 -20.43 26.07
CA ALA A 316 2.37 -20.23 25.59
C ALA A 316 2.55 -18.94 24.78
N LEU A 317 1.53 -18.55 23.98
CA LEU A 317 1.55 -17.28 23.23
C LEU A 317 1.44 -16.09 24.18
N ILE A 318 0.62 -16.18 25.22
CA ILE A 318 0.48 -15.13 26.25
C ILE A 318 1.79 -15.00 27.05
N ARG A 319 2.45 -16.11 27.40
CA ARG A 319 3.79 -16.10 28.03
C ARG A 319 4.80 -15.38 27.13
N LYS A 320 4.79 -15.66 25.83
CA LYS A 320 5.65 -14.98 24.85
C LYS A 320 5.36 -13.47 24.78
N ALA A 321 4.08 -13.08 24.74
CA ALA A 321 3.66 -11.69 24.77
C ALA A 321 4.17 -10.97 26.03
N LYS A 322 4.04 -11.59 27.20
CA LYS A 322 4.58 -11.07 28.47
C LYS A 322 6.09 -10.85 28.41
N LEU A 323 6.85 -11.78 27.83
CA LEU A 323 8.32 -11.62 27.68
C LEU A 323 8.68 -10.43 26.77
N MET A 324 7.93 -10.22 25.68
CA MET A 324 8.11 -9.06 24.80
C MET A 324 7.79 -7.74 25.54
N LEU A 325 6.72 -7.72 26.33
CA LEU A 325 6.37 -6.57 27.18
C LEU A 325 7.43 -6.28 28.26
N MET A 326 8.10 -7.30 28.81
CA MET A 326 9.21 -7.09 29.74
C MET A 326 10.38 -6.36 29.09
N GLN A 327 10.67 -6.62 27.82
CA GLN A 327 11.70 -5.92 27.06
C GLN A 327 11.27 -4.48 26.72
N LEU A 328 10.04 -4.29 26.27
CA LEU A 328 9.48 -2.98 25.90
C LEU A 328 9.34 -2.05 27.11
N GLY A 329 8.98 -2.60 28.27
CA GLY A 329 8.75 -1.85 29.51
C GLY A 329 9.98 -1.16 30.11
N ARG A 330 11.15 -1.23 29.47
CA ARG A 330 12.31 -0.38 29.80
C ARG A 330 12.15 1.05 29.30
N ARG A 331 11.25 1.28 28.34
CA ARG A 331 11.10 2.57 27.64
C ARG A 331 9.66 3.10 27.63
N GLN A 332 8.67 2.25 27.91
CA GLN A 332 7.25 2.58 27.85
C GLN A 332 6.52 2.01 29.06
N ASP A 333 5.45 2.67 29.51
CA ASP A 333 4.55 2.09 30.50
C ASP A 333 3.72 1.00 29.83
N VAL A 334 3.94 -0.25 30.24
CA VAL A 334 3.22 -1.44 29.73
C VAL A 334 2.73 -2.31 30.88
N HIS A 335 2.59 -1.70 32.05
CA HIS A 335 2.31 -2.39 33.30
C HIS A 335 0.89 -2.97 33.33
N LEU A 336 -0.07 -2.28 32.70
CA LEU A 336 -1.44 -2.77 32.59
C LEU A 336 -1.50 -4.03 31.73
N GLU A 337 -0.88 -4.05 30.55
CA GLU A 337 -0.85 -5.24 29.68
C GLU A 337 -0.08 -6.39 30.34
N LYS A 338 0.99 -6.09 31.09
CA LYS A 338 1.71 -7.09 31.90
C LYS A 338 0.81 -7.69 32.98
N SER A 339 -0.06 -6.88 33.60
CA SER A 339 -1.00 -7.36 34.61
C SER A 339 -2.01 -8.32 34.00
N VAL A 340 -2.58 -7.98 32.83
CA VAL A 340 -3.50 -8.83 32.09
C VAL A 340 -2.82 -10.13 31.64
N CYS A 341 -1.61 -10.07 31.07
CA CYS A 341 -0.87 -11.29 30.72
C CYS A 341 -0.59 -12.17 31.94
N SER A 342 -0.26 -11.57 33.08
CA SER A 342 0.01 -12.32 34.32
C SER A 342 -1.28 -12.96 34.86
N LEU A 343 -2.41 -12.25 34.79
CA LEU A 343 -3.73 -12.80 35.11
C LEU A 343 -4.03 -14.03 34.25
N LEU A 344 -3.92 -13.90 32.93
CA LEU A 344 -4.20 -14.97 31.97
C LEU A 344 -3.26 -16.19 32.10
N LEU A 345 -2.14 -16.01 32.80
CA LEU A 345 -1.19 -17.07 33.17
C LEU A 345 -1.39 -17.59 34.61
N GLY A 346 -2.49 -17.22 35.29
CA GLY A 346 -2.79 -17.64 36.66
C GLY A 346 -1.87 -17.02 37.73
N GLN A 347 -1.05 -16.03 37.39
CA GLN A 347 -0.07 -15.41 38.27
C GLN A 347 -0.65 -14.16 38.95
N THR A 348 -1.59 -14.36 39.87
CA THR A 348 -2.38 -13.27 40.50
C THR A 348 -1.52 -12.26 41.27
N GLU A 349 -0.52 -12.71 42.02
CA GLU A 349 0.39 -11.80 42.74
C GLU A 349 1.22 -10.93 41.79
N GLU A 350 1.72 -11.50 40.69
CA GLU A 350 2.46 -10.74 39.68
C GLU A 350 1.57 -9.74 38.95
N ALA A 351 0.30 -10.10 38.73
CA ALA A 351 -0.68 -9.21 38.15
C ALA A 351 -0.93 -7.98 39.03
N ASN A 352 -1.12 -8.17 40.33
CA ASN A 352 -1.28 -7.07 41.29
C ASN A 352 -0.03 -6.18 41.38
N ARG A 353 1.17 -6.78 41.46
CA ARG A 353 2.43 -6.01 41.45
C ARG A 353 2.60 -5.18 40.19
N ALA A 354 2.17 -5.71 39.04
CA ALA A 354 2.23 -4.96 37.79
C ALA A 354 1.25 -3.77 37.82
N LEU A 355 0.02 -3.94 38.31
CA LEU A 355 -0.96 -2.85 38.44
C LEU A 355 -0.46 -1.70 39.32
N GLU A 356 0.22 -2.00 40.43
CA GLU A 356 0.76 -0.98 41.34
C GLU A 356 1.79 -0.05 40.68
N LEU A 357 2.46 -0.54 39.62
CA LEU A 357 3.47 0.20 38.88
C LEU A 357 2.91 1.00 37.69
N SER A 358 1.67 0.71 37.28
CA SER A 358 1.03 1.37 36.14
C SER A 358 0.64 2.81 36.48
N GLN A 359 0.80 3.70 35.51
CA GLN A 359 0.42 5.11 35.62
C GLN A 359 -0.99 5.40 35.08
N GLU A 360 -1.71 4.38 34.61
CA GLU A 360 -3.00 4.51 33.93
C GLU A 360 -4.17 4.65 34.92
N GLN A 361 -4.52 5.90 35.26
CA GLN A 361 -5.47 6.18 36.34
C GLN A 361 -6.88 5.66 36.08
N GLU A 362 -7.41 5.82 34.87
CA GLU A 362 -8.80 5.44 34.55
C GLU A 362 -9.02 3.92 34.67
N PRO A 363 -8.24 3.05 34.01
CA PRO A 363 -8.32 1.60 34.21
C PRO A 363 -8.12 1.18 35.68
N ILE A 364 -7.15 1.78 36.38
CA ILE A 364 -6.86 1.44 37.78
C ILE A 364 -8.03 1.80 38.69
N ASN A 365 -8.65 2.97 38.48
CA ASN A 365 -9.82 3.39 39.25
C ASN A 365 -11.00 2.45 39.00
N PHE A 366 -11.27 2.09 37.74
CA PHE A 366 -12.29 1.11 37.39
C PHE A 366 -12.05 -0.24 38.10
N ILE A 367 -10.82 -0.76 38.04
CA ILE A 367 -10.44 -2.03 38.70
C ILE A 367 -10.68 -1.95 40.21
N ARG A 368 -10.29 -0.85 40.86
CA ARG A 368 -10.48 -0.64 42.31
C ARG A 368 -11.96 -0.55 42.67
N GLU A 369 -12.76 0.15 41.87
CA GLU A 369 -14.18 0.30 42.11
C GLU A 369 -14.94 -1.02 42.05
N GLN A 370 -14.58 -1.87 41.10
CA GLN A 370 -15.18 -3.20 40.92
C GLN A 370 -14.64 -4.24 41.92
N SER A 371 -13.63 -3.89 42.72
CA SER A 371 -13.03 -4.77 43.75
C SER A 371 -13.24 -4.27 45.18
N LYS A 372 -14.13 -3.28 45.41
CA LYS A 372 -14.33 -2.64 46.73
C LYS A 372 -14.64 -3.61 47.88
N ASP A 373 -15.35 -4.69 47.59
CA ASP A 373 -15.79 -5.68 48.58
C ASP A 373 -14.88 -6.93 48.63
N SER A 374 -13.70 -6.86 48.02
CA SER A 374 -12.77 -7.99 47.90
C SER A 374 -11.40 -7.70 48.53
N PRO A 375 -10.70 -8.73 49.03
CA PRO A 375 -9.40 -8.57 49.68
C PRO A 375 -8.28 -8.18 48.70
N ASP A 376 -8.48 -8.43 47.40
CA ASP A 376 -7.55 -8.12 46.32
C ASP A 376 -8.26 -7.44 45.14
N LEU A 377 -7.47 -6.95 44.19
CA LEU A 377 -7.96 -6.30 42.96
C LEU A 377 -8.38 -7.29 41.86
N LEU A 378 -8.39 -8.59 42.18
CA LEU A 378 -8.57 -9.65 41.19
C LEU A 378 -9.95 -9.59 40.51
N PRO A 379 -11.08 -9.38 41.22
CA PRO A 379 -12.39 -9.34 40.57
C PRO A 379 -12.51 -8.21 39.54
N GLY A 380 -12.03 -7.02 39.90
CA GLY A 380 -12.00 -5.87 38.99
C GLY A 380 -11.02 -6.07 37.84
N LEU A 381 -9.86 -6.70 38.07
CA LEU A 381 -8.90 -7.00 37.01
C LEU A 381 -9.45 -8.04 36.03
N CYS A 382 -10.17 -9.06 36.50
CA CYS A 382 -10.86 -10.02 35.65
C CYS A 382 -11.87 -9.31 34.74
N LEU A 383 -12.77 -8.50 35.32
CA LEU A 383 -13.78 -7.77 34.57
C LEU A 383 -13.15 -6.77 33.58
N TYR A 384 -12.11 -6.07 33.99
CA TYR A 384 -11.34 -5.18 33.11
C TYR A 384 -10.74 -5.97 31.94
N SER A 385 -10.09 -7.10 32.21
CA SER A 385 -9.43 -7.92 31.18
C SER A 385 -10.44 -8.47 30.17
N GLU A 386 -11.63 -8.89 30.61
CA GLU A 386 -12.71 -9.32 29.71
C GLU A 386 -13.16 -8.18 28.79
N ARG A 387 -13.43 -7.00 29.34
CA ARG A 387 -13.86 -5.83 28.55
C ARG A 387 -12.78 -5.37 27.59
N TRP A 388 -11.54 -5.24 28.08
CA TRP A 388 -10.40 -4.85 27.26
C TRP A 388 -10.20 -5.81 26.08
N LEU A 389 -10.26 -7.13 26.32
CA LEU A 389 -10.18 -8.12 25.24
C LEU A 389 -11.36 -7.97 24.27
N GLN A 390 -12.58 -7.80 24.76
CA GLN A 390 -13.80 -7.75 23.96
C GLN A 390 -13.91 -6.47 23.11
N ASP A 391 -13.58 -5.32 23.70
CA ASP A 391 -13.89 -4.00 23.15
C ASP A 391 -12.67 -3.37 22.48
N GLU A 392 -11.45 -3.66 22.94
CA GLU A 392 -10.22 -3.03 22.44
C GLU A 392 -9.31 -4.00 21.67
N VAL A 393 -9.30 -5.28 21.99
CA VAL A 393 -8.40 -6.25 21.32
C VAL A 393 -9.08 -6.94 20.15
N PHE A 394 -10.17 -7.66 20.39
CA PHE A 394 -10.85 -8.53 19.42
C PHE A 394 -11.33 -7.81 18.14
N PRO A 395 -11.87 -6.57 18.20
CA PRO A 395 -12.37 -5.89 17.00
C PRO A 395 -11.31 -5.63 15.92
N HIS A 396 -10.03 -5.70 16.30
CA HIS A 396 -8.91 -5.52 15.38
C HIS A 396 -8.51 -6.79 14.63
N PHE A 397 -9.17 -7.92 14.84
CA PHE A 397 -8.88 -9.19 14.18
C PHE A 397 -10.13 -9.71 13.49
N ARG A 398 -10.03 -9.98 12.19
CA ARG A 398 -11.18 -10.40 11.37
C ARG A 398 -11.87 -11.66 11.92
N ASP A 399 -11.08 -12.62 12.37
CA ASP A 399 -11.53 -13.92 12.88
C ASP A 399 -12.06 -13.88 14.31
N LEU A 400 -11.87 -12.76 15.03
CA LEU A 400 -12.34 -12.60 16.41
C LEU A 400 -13.40 -11.52 16.60
N ALA A 401 -13.69 -10.70 15.58
CA ALA A 401 -14.58 -9.54 15.68
C ALA A 401 -15.95 -9.87 16.29
N ASP A 402 -16.53 -11.02 15.94
CA ASP A 402 -17.85 -11.46 16.42
C ASP A 402 -17.78 -12.44 17.61
N ARG A 403 -16.58 -12.75 18.10
CA ARG A 403 -16.38 -13.74 19.16
C ARG A 403 -16.57 -13.10 20.53
N LYS A 404 -17.24 -13.83 21.42
CA LYS A 404 -17.43 -13.40 22.82
C LYS A 404 -16.25 -13.81 23.68
N VAL A 405 -15.83 -12.90 24.55
CA VAL A 405 -14.79 -13.11 25.56
C VAL A 405 -15.44 -13.58 26.86
N ALA A 406 -14.92 -14.67 27.41
CA ALA A 406 -15.24 -15.14 28.75
C ALA A 406 -13.99 -15.76 29.39
N LEU A 407 -13.44 -15.14 30.43
CA LEU A 407 -12.29 -15.66 31.17
C LEU A 407 -12.62 -17.02 31.80
N LYS A 408 -13.86 -17.18 32.26
CA LYS A 408 -14.33 -18.43 32.86
C LYS A 408 -14.16 -19.61 31.91
N ASP A 409 -14.49 -19.43 30.63
CA ASP A 409 -14.37 -20.49 29.62
C ASP A 409 -12.90 -20.78 29.31
N TYR A 410 -12.06 -19.73 29.23
CA TYR A 410 -10.62 -19.88 29.03
C TYR A 410 -9.95 -20.68 30.17
N PHE A 411 -10.24 -20.37 31.44
CA PHE A 411 -9.67 -21.11 32.58
C PHE A 411 -10.30 -22.48 32.80
N ALA A 412 -11.48 -22.75 32.22
CA ALA A 412 -12.11 -24.06 32.25
C ALA A 412 -11.49 -25.04 31.24
N ASP A 413 -10.70 -24.57 30.28
CA ASP A 413 -10.04 -25.40 29.27
C ASP A 413 -8.92 -26.27 29.87
N GLU A 414 -8.92 -27.56 29.54
CA GLU A 414 -7.98 -28.56 30.05
C GLU A 414 -6.52 -28.28 29.63
N HIS A 415 -6.30 -27.75 28.42
CA HIS A 415 -4.96 -27.40 27.95
C HIS A 415 -4.42 -26.19 28.70
N VAL A 416 -5.30 -25.23 29.02
CA VAL A 416 -4.92 -24.08 29.84
C VAL A 416 -4.54 -24.56 31.24
N GLN A 417 -5.40 -25.33 31.90
CA GLN A 417 -5.14 -25.85 33.26
C GLN A 417 -3.81 -26.61 33.34
N SER A 418 -3.61 -27.58 32.46
CA SER A 418 -2.37 -28.38 32.42
C SER A 418 -1.12 -27.53 32.18
N TYR A 419 -1.19 -26.52 31.30
CA TYR A 419 -0.08 -25.60 31.08
C TYR A 419 0.22 -24.76 32.33
N LEU A 420 -0.80 -24.20 32.97
CA LEU A 420 -0.61 -23.36 34.17
C LEU A 420 -0.04 -24.15 35.35
N GLU A 421 -0.48 -25.40 35.54
CA GLU A 421 0.09 -26.31 36.54
C GLU A 421 1.58 -26.56 36.28
N SER A 422 1.96 -26.83 35.02
CA SER A 422 3.37 -27.03 34.63
C SER A 422 4.21 -25.78 34.86
N LEU A 423 3.66 -24.59 34.58
CA LEU A 423 4.33 -23.31 34.80
C LEU A 423 4.55 -23.03 36.29
N SER A 424 3.57 -23.36 37.13
CA SER A 424 3.68 -23.25 38.59
C SER A 424 4.74 -24.20 39.16
N ALA A 425 4.83 -25.42 38.63
CA ALA A 425 5.88 -26.37 38.97
C ALA A 425 7.29 -25.89 38.55
N GLU A 426 7.44 -25.29 37.36
CA GLU A 426 8.71 -24.67 36.91
C GLU A 426 9.19 -23.59 37.89
N VAL A 427 8.30 -22.68 38.29
CA VAL A 427 8.64 -21.59 39.23
C VAL A 427 8.98 -22.13 40.61
N SER A 428 8.26 -23.14 41.09
CA SER A 428 8.52 -23.79 42.37
C SER A 428 9.89 -24.47 42.39
N ASN A 429 10.23 -25.21 41.33
CA ASN A 429 11.54 -25.87 41.19
C ASN A 429 12.69 -24.88 41.02
N ALA A 430 12.48 -23.76 40.30
CA ALA A 430 13.48 -22.71 40.15
C ALA A 430 13.78 -21.99 41.50
N ASN A 431 12.75 -21.79 42.32
CA ASN A 431 12.91 -21.22 43.66
C ASN A 431 13.56 -22.19 44.65
N GLU A 432 13.41 -23.51 44.46
CA GLU A 432 14.04 -24.54 45.30
C GLU A 432 15.58 -24.61 45.13
N TRP A 433 16.10 -24.31 43.93
CA TRP A 433 17.55 -24.24 43.66
C TRP A 433 18.23 -22.93 44.10
N VAL A 434 17.46 -21.93 44.56
CA VAL A 434 17.97 -20.62 45.04
C VAL A 434 18.13 -20.56 46.56
N VAL A 435 18.07 -21.69 47.27
CA VAL A 435 18.44 -21.74 48.70
C VAL A 435 19.97 -21.67 48.86
N VAL A 436 20.52 -20.45 48.77
CA VAL A 436 21.88 -20.13 49.22
C VAL A 436 21.92 -20.31 50.73
N HIS A 437 22.44 -21.45 51.16
CA HIS A 437 22.84 -21.64 52.55
C HIS A 437 23.96 -20.64 52.86
N PRO A 438 23.85 -19.81 53.92
CA PRO A 438 24.94 -18.92 54.28
C PRO A 438 26.10 -19.78 54.80
N ARG A 439 27.10 -20.00 53.95
CA ARG A 439 28.30 -20.73 54.35
C ARG A 439 29.12 -19.85 55.28
N ARG A 440 29.06 -20.20 56.57
CA ARG A 440 29.87 -19.62 57.65
C ARG A 440 31.34 -19.54 57.25
N THR A 441 31.92 -18.39 57.56
CA THR A 441 33.32 -18.00 57.46
C THR A 441 34.26 -19.05 58.06
N GLY A 442 35.25 -19.47 57.27
CA GLY A 442 36.39 -20.25 57.71
C GLY A 442 37.58 -19.95 56.80
N THR A 443 38.46 -19.09 57.30
CA THR A 443 39.74 -18.67 56.72
C THR A 443 40.66 -19.85 56.39
N SER A 444 41.21 -19.91 55.17
CA SER A 444 42.62 -20.27 54.99
C SER A 444 43.13 -19.88 53.60
N THR A 445 44.36 -19.39 53.62
CA THR A 445 45.20 -18.74 52.62
C THR A 445 45.66 -19.63 51.44
N ALA A 446 45.68 -19.01 50.25
CA ALA A 446 46.59 -19.08 49.09
C ALA A 446 47.84 -20.02 49.16
N PRO A 447 48.45 -20.48 48.02
CA PRO A 447 48.63 -19.64 46.83
C PRO A 447 48.54 -20.30 45.43
N ALA A 448 48.53 -19.38 44.47
CA ALA A 448 48.56 -19.56 43.02
C ALA A 448 49.90 -20.10 42.51
N GLN A 449 49.87 -20.79 41.37
CA GLN A 449 50.89 -20.66 40.33
C GLN A 449 50.29 -20.91 38.95
N ARG A 450 50.75 -20.09 38.00
CA ARG A 450 50.24 -19.83 36.67
C ARG A 450 51.37 -20.14 35.67
N ILE A 451 51.00 -20.64 34.49
CA ILE A 451 51.66 -20.48 33.17
C ILE A 451 52.91 -21.34 32.88
N ALA A 452 52.80 -22.24 31.89
CA ALA A 452 53.42 -22.14 30.55
C ALA A 452 53.75 -23.51 29.94
N ALA A 453 53.31 -23.72 28.70
CA ALA A 453 53.79 -24.77 27.79
C ALA A 453 55.27 -24.54 27.40
N PRO A 454 55.90 -25.55 26.78
CA PRO A 454 56.32 -25.31 25.40
C PRO A 454 56.12 -26.49 24.44
N ASP A 455 56.27 -26.10 23.19
CA ASP A 455 55.95 -26.70 21.91
C ASP A 455 57.10 -27.56 21.32
N GLN A 456 56.80 -28.20 20.18
CA GLN A 456 57.68 -28.68 19.09
C GLN A 456 57.94 -30.19 18.90
N SER A 457 57.16 -30.75 17.94
CA SER A 457 57.57 -31.48 16.71
C SER A 457 58.59 -32.64 16.81
N THR A 458 58.35 -33.83 16.24
CA THR A 458 58.48 -34.11 14.78
C THR A 458 58.10 -35.57 14.41
N ARG A 459 57.63 -35.72 13.15
CA ARG A 459 57.94 -36.78 12.14
C ARG A 459 57.23 -38.17 12.10
N THR A 460 56.43 -38.29 11.02
CA THR A 460 56.45 -39.28 9.89
C THR A 460 55.95 -40.73 10.03
N SER A 461 54.91 -41.01 9.22
CA SER A 461 54.74 -42.09 8.22
C SER A 461 54.60 -43.57 8.65
N SER A 462 53.40 -44.14 8.40
CA SER A 462 53.09 -45.05 7.26
C SER A 462 52.24 -46.31 7.57
N TYR A 463 51.28 -46.56 6.66
CA TYR A 463 50.55 -47.79 6.23
C TYR A 463 50.00 -48.82 7.25
N GLN A 464 48.68 -49.09 7.19
CA GLN A 464 48.10 -50.29 6.50
C GLN A 464 46.57 -50.37 6.63
N GLU A 465 45.94 -50.74 5.51
CA GLU A 465 44.53 -51.12 5.33
C GLU A 465 44.18 -52.47 5.99
N VAL A 466 42.92 -52.62 6.45
CA VAL A 466 42.08 -53.80 6.16
C VAL A 466 40.61 -53.35 6.12
N GLY A 467 39.92 -53.65 5.03
CA GLY A 467 38.49 -53.37 4.83
C GLY A 467 37.57 -54.56 5.08
N SER A 468 36.26 -54.27 5.19
CA SER A 468 35.06 -55.09 4.92
C SER A 468 33.87 -54.34 5.54
N GLY A 469 32.68 -54.16 4.96
CA GLY A 469 32.03 -54.62 3.75
C GLY A 469 30.62 -53.96 3.73
N ALA A 470 30.06 -53.82 2.54
CA ALA A 470 28.92 -52.95 2.19
C ALA A 470 27.54 -53.36 2.75
N THR A 471 26.62 -52.39 2.80
CA THR A 471 25.34 -52.44 2.06
C THR A 471 24.76 -51.05 1.85
N THR A 472 24.18 -50.88 0.66
CA THR A 472 23.75 -49.67 -0.05
C THR A 472 22.26 -49.35 0.17
N ALA A 473 21.90 -48.06 0.19
CA ALA A 473 20.81 -47.51 -0.62
C ALA A 473 20.92 -45.97 -0.70
N THR A 474 20.95 -45.49 -1.93
CA THR A 474 21.13 -44.10 -2.39
C THR A 474 19.78 -43.53 -2.82
N LEU A 475 19.61 -42.20 -2.73
CA LEU A 475 19.03 -41.26 -3.73
C LEU A 475 19.04 -39.86 -3.07
N ALA A 476 20.07 -39.03 -3.27
CA ALA A 476 20.41 -38.20 -4.44
C ALA A 476 19.67 -36.85 -4.49
N ALA A 477 20.41 -35.77 -4.19
CA ALA A 477 20.28 -34.45 -4.79
C ALA A 477 21.67 -33.78 -4.80
N SER A 478 22.31 -33.80 -5.96
CA SER A 478 23.57 -33.09 -6.30
C SER A 478 23.25 -31.61 -6.56
N THR A 479 23.86 -30.62 -5.90
CA THR A 479 25.12 -29.86 -6.22
C THR A 479 25.17 -29.34 -7.66
N ALA A 480 25.60 -28.12 -8.01
CA ALA A 480 26.65 -27.22 -7.47
C ALA A 480 26.37 -25.78 -8.00
N THR A 481 26.63 -24.67 -7.28
CA THR A 481 27.91 -23.99 -6.96
C THR A 481 28.71 -23.52 -8.19
N VAL A 482 29.00 -22.22 -8.29
CA VAL A 482 30.35 -21.59 -8.21
C VAL A 482 30.36 -20.14 -8.80
N LEU A 483 30.75 -19.18 -7.92
CA LEU A 483 31.70 -18.04 -8.04
C LEU A 483 31.82 -17.30 -9.40
N GLY A 484 31.83 -15.96 -9.50
CA GLY A 484 32.47 -14.96 -8.64
C GLY A 484 33.80 -14.49 -9.27
N ALA A 485 33.87 -13.26 -9.79
CA ALA A 485 35.13 -12.60 -10.13
C ALA A 485 35.01 -11.07 -10.09
N SER A 486 35.79 -10.45 -9.19
CA SER A 486 36.12 -9.02 -9.17
C SER A 486 37.47 -8.80 -9.85
N VAL A 487 37.65 -7.66 -10.51
CA VAL A 487 38.98 -7.13 -10.87
C VAL A 487 39.01 -5.64 -10.54
N VAL A 488 40.05 -5.24 -9.82
CA VAL A 488 40.46 -3.85 -9.55
C VAL A 488 41.72 -3.58 -10.37
N GLY A 489 41.83 -2.39 -10.98
CA GLY A 489 43.03 -1.88 -11.67
C GLY A 489 43.00 -0.35 -11.77
N LEU A 490 44.18 0.26 -11.57
CA LEU A 490 44.45 1.66 -11.20
C LEU A 490 44.72 2.63 -12.38
N SER A 491 44.48 3.92 -12.10
CA SER A 491 45.23 5.15 -12.49
C SER A 491 45.12 5.86 -13.86
N GLN A 492 44.83 7.17 -13.73
CA GLN A 492 45.43 8.39 -14.33
C GLN A 492 45.00 8.97 -15.69
N ASP A 493 44.70 10.28 -15.61
CA ASP A 493 44.88 11.43 -16.51
C ASP A 493 44.16 11.49 -17.88
N ALA A 494 43.22 12.44 -18.02
CA ALA A 494 43.23 13.48 -19.06
C ALA A 494 41.99 14.41 -18.97
N GLU A 495 42.23 15.68 -18.67
CA GLU A 495 41.42 16.82 -19.14
C GLU A 495 41.81 17.14 -20.61
N PRO A 496 40.98 17.77 -21.47
CA PRO A 496 40.64 19.21 -21.28
C PRO A 496 39.29 19.75 -21.81
N ASN A 497 38.92 20.89 -21.23
CA ASN A 497 38.32 22.13 -21.78
C ASN A 497 36.89 22.22 -22.39
N THR A 498 36.04 22.93 -21.63
CA THR A 498 35.41 24.25 -21.92
C THR A 498 34.36 24.40 -23.04
N ILE A 499 33.15 24.86 -22.67
CA ILE A 499 32.50 26.15 -23.03
C ILE A 499 31.10 26.24 -22.37
N GLY A 500 30.64 27.46 -22.05
CA GLY A 500 29.51 27.81 -21.15
C GLY A 500 28.11 27.40 -21.62
N SER A 501 26.99 27.83 -21.03
CA SER A 501 26.65 28.96 -20.16
C SER A 501 25.14 28.87 -19.83
N GLU A 502 24.71 29.48 -18.72
CA GLU A 502 23.35 30.02 -18.42
C GLU A 502 22.18 29.02 -18.26
N SER A 503 21.65 28.74 -17.07
CA SER A 503 20.72 29.54 -16.23
C SER A 503 19.50 30.11 -16.95
N SER A 504 18.31 29.52 -16.74
CA SER A 504 17.03 30.21 -16.41
C SER A 504 15.81 29.29 -16.43
N GLY A 505 14.91 29.45 -15.45
CA GLY A 505 13.47 29.35 -15.68
C GLY A 505 12.74 28.08 -15.23
N SER A 506 12.61 27.90 -13.91
CA SER A 506 11.53 27.08 -13.33
C SER A 506 10.20 27.85 -13.47
N ALA A 507 9.24 27.28 -14.19
CA ALA A 507 7.87 27.77 -14.25
C ALA A 507 6.92 26.67 -13.77
N THR A 508 6.54 26.79 -12.51
CA THR A 508 5.38 26.18 -11.88
C THR A 508 4.09 26.69 -12.53
N PHE A 509 3.22 25.81 -13.01
CA PHE A 509 1.86 26.18 -13.41
C PHE A 509 0.87 25.57 -12.43
N GLY A 510 0.24 26.45 -11.64
CA GLY A 510 -0.78 26.11 -10.66
C GLY A 510 -2.13 25.86 -11.32
N MET A 511 -2.76 24.75 -10.95
CA MET A 511 -4.17 24.48 -11.25
C MET A 511 -5.06 25.36 -10.36
N ARG A 512 -5.92 26.15 -11.01
CA ARG A 512 -6.92 27.01 -10.38
C ARG A 512 -8.22 26.22 -10.25
N ALA A 513 -8.58 25.85 -9.01
CA ALA A 513 -9.86 25.25 -8.68
C ALA A 513 -10.99 26.29 -8.75
N THR A 514 -12.01 26.02 -9.55
CA THR A 514 -13.29 26.74 -9.56
C THR A 514 -14.21 26.14 -8.49
N SER A 515 -14.57 26.95 -7.50
CA SER A 515 -15.53 26.63 -6.45
C SER A 515 -16.96 26.70 -7.00
N ILE A 516 -17.69 25.60 -6.84
CA ILE A 516 -19.13 25.48 -7.09
C ILE A 516 -19.85 25.91 -5.79
N GLN A 517 -20.77 26.87 -5.91
CA GLN A 517 -21.70 27.30 -4.87
C GLN A 517 -23.06 26.62 -5.10
N ASP A 518 -23.54 25.91 -4.08
CA ASP A 518 -24.94 25.48 -3.98
C ASP A 518 -25.81 26.57 -3.30
N PRO A 519 -27.12 26.63 -3.60
CA PRO A 519 -28.01 27.71 -3.17
C PRO A 519 -28.72 27.39 -1.85
N GLN A 520 -28.98 28.43 -1.04
CA GLN A 520 -29.89 28.36 0.11
C GLN A 520 -30.99 29.44 -0.01
N PRO A 521 -32.22 29.14 0.44
CA PRO A 521 -33.43 29.93 0.16
C PRO A 521 -33.62 31.07 1.16
N GLY A 522 -34.40 32.08 0.75
CA GLY A 522 -34.69 33.28 1.53
C GLY A 522 -35.73 33.09 2.64
N ASP A 523 -35.72 34.02 3.60
CA ASP A 523 -36.84 34.94 3.85
C ASP A 523 -36.46 36.05 4.87
N PRO A 524 -37.25 37.15 4.97
CA PRO A 524 -36.78 38.47 5.41
C PRO A 524 -37.30 38.88 6.81
N ALA A 525 -36.61 39.80 7.49
CA ALA A 525 -37.21 40.78 8.40
C ALA A 525 -36.18 41.77 8.99
N GLY A 526 -36.58 43.04 9.10
CA GLY A 526 -36.35 43.78 10.34
C GLY A 526 -35.31 44.90 10.35
N SER A 527 -35.72 46.08 9.87
CA SER A 527 -35.57 47.40 10.54
C SER A 527 -34.25 47.74 11.24
N GLY A 528 -33.52 48.71 10.68
CA GLY A 528 -32.55 49.51 11.42
C GLY A 528 -33.19 50.61 12.26
N PHE A 529 -32.53 51.03 13.35
CA PHE A 529 -32.53 52.40 13.86
C PHE A 529 -31.39 52.63 14.87
N ASN A 530 -30.52 53.56 14.51
CA ASN A 530 -29.75 54.56 15.28
C ASN A 530 -29.18 54.31 16.70
N ALA A 531 -27.85 54.55 16.74
CA ALA A 531 -27.13 55.51 17.58
C ALA A 531 -26.84 55.18 19.07
N VAL A 532 -25.56 55.31 19.44
CA VAL A 532 -24.99 56.41 20.28
C VAL A 532 -23.56 55.99 20.70
N ASP A 533 -22.56 56.72 20.21
CA ASP A 533 -21.21 56.90 20.79
C ASP A 533 -21.28 57.94 21.95
N PRO A 534 -20.24 58.25 22.78
CA PRO A 534 -18.81 57.84 22.73
C PRO A 534 -18.21 57.52 24.13
N ALA A 535 -16.92 57.15 24.20
CA ALA A 535 -15.87 57.93 24.89
C ALA A 535 -14.57 57.15 25.20
N THR A 536 -13.45 57.80 24.80
CA THR A 536 -12.09 57.83 25.39
C THR A 536 -11.26 56.53 25.39
N ALA A 537 -10.26 56.35 24.50
CA ALA A 537 -8.99 57.05 24.25
C ALA A 537 -7.83 56.70 25.22
N SER A 538 -6.77 56.08 24.67
CA SER A 538 -5.32 56.39 24.85
C SER A 538 -4.48 55.19 24.34
N SER A 539 -3.85 55.28 23.15
CA SER A 539 -2.47 55.77 22.90
C SER A 539 -1.38 54.93 23.58
N ARG A 540 -0.66 54.07 22.84
CA ARG A 540 0.58 54.30 22.06
C ARG A 540 1.88 54.00 22.83
N LEU A 541 2.62 53.04 22.26
CA LEU A 541 4.05 53.07 21.91
C LEU A 541 5.15 52.98 23.00
N SER A 542 5.90 51.87 22.86
CA SER A 542 7.37 51.77 22.71
C SER A 542 8.31 52.24 23.83
N ALA A 543 9.17 51.31 24.26
CA ALA A 543 10.60 51.45 24.63
C ALA A 543 10.96 50.22 25.48
N SER A 544 12.16 49.64 25.53
CA SER A 544 13.44 49.85 24.86
C SER A 544 14.34 48.71 25.36
N ARG A 545 15.12 48.11 24.46
CA ARG A 545 16.16 47.13 24.77
C ARG A 545 17.31 47.78 25.55
N GLY A 546 17.73 47.14 26.64
CA GLY A 546 18.97 47.40 27.38
C GLY A 546 19.87 46.16 27.41
N ARG A 547 21.16 46.38 27.13
CA ARG A 547 22.26 45.42 26.94
C ARG A 547 22.86 44.86 28.25
N ARG A 548 23.65 43.79 28.06
CA ARG A 548 24.85 43.25 28.78
C ARG A 548 24.58 41.94 29.53
N ALA A 549 25.49 40.98 29.60
CA ALA A 549 26.76 40.67 28.95
C ALA A 549 27.13 39.21 29.32
N ALA A 550 28.10 38.66 28.59
CA ALA A 550 28.60 37.28 28.52
C ALA A 550 28.92 36.55 29.84
N ALA A 551 28.84 35.21 29.77
CA ALA A 551 29.85 34.29 30.30
C ALA A 551 29.74 32.92 29.61
N ASP A 552 30.90 32.39 29.22
CA ASP A 552 31.14 31.14 28.49
C ASP A 552 30.79 29.87 29.28
N ALA A 553 30.35 28.82 28.57
CA ALA A 553 30.64 27.42 28.89
C ALA A 553 30.30 26.51 27.70
N GLU A 554 31.34 26.06 26.99
CA GLU A 554 31.32 24.86 26.15
C GLU A 554 31.02 23.62 27.01
N THR A 555 30.03 22.79 26.68
CA THR A 555 30.18 21.31 26.68
C THR A 555 28.99 20.57 26.03
N SER A 556 29.34 19.58 25.21
CA SER A 556 28.57 18.37 24.81
C SER A 556 27.21 18.53 24.14
N GLY A 557 27.23 18.57 22.81
CA GLY A 557 26.14 18.02 21.99
C GLY A 557 26.12 16.49 22.10
N GLY A 558 24.93 15.93 22.30
CA GLY A 558 24.74 14.48 22.35
C GLY A 558 23.51 13.99 23.12
N THR A 559 22.40 14.73 23.14
CA THR A 559 21.14 14.27 23.79
C THR A 559 19.86 14.70 23.05
N GLY A 560 19.97 15.39 21.90
CA GLY A 560 18.80 15.88 21.15
C GLY A 560 18.03 14.80 20.38
N GLU A 561 18.71 13.82 19.79
CA GLU A 561 18.06 12.76 19.00
C GLU A 561 17.38 11.68 19.86
N ALA A 562 17.96 11.33 21.01
CA ALA A 562 17.38 10.29 21.87
C ALA A 562 16.06 10.74 22.54
N ILE A 563 15.94 12.03 22.87
CA ILE A 563 14.72 12.62 23.46
C ILE A 563 13.65 12.82 22.39
N ALA A 564 14.02 13.20 21.16
CA ALA A 564 13.08 13.31 20.04
C ALA A 564 12.47 11.94 19.68
N VAL A 565 13.28 10.87 19.65
CA VAL A 565 12.81 9.49 19.43
C VAL A 565 11.93 9.00 20.58
N GLN A 566 12.22 9.37 21.84
CA GLN A 566 11.39 9.00 22.99
C GLN A 566 10.02 9.69 23.01
N VAL A 567 9.96 10.99 22.68
CA VAL A 567 8.70 11.74 22.62
C VAL A 567 7.84 11.26 21.45
N GLN A 568 8.45 10.94 20.31
CA GLN A 568 7.74 10.43 19.13
C GLN A 568 7.22 9.00 19.35
N ALA A 569 8.00 8.13 20.01
CA ALA A 569 7.56 6.77 20.35
C ALA A 569 6.48 6.73 21.44
N ALA A 570 6.54 7.62 22.44
CA ALA A 570 5.49 7.76 23.45
C ALA A 570 4.20 8.34 22.84
N GLY A 571 4.33 9.29 21.91
CA GLY A 571 3.22 9.80 21.11
C GLY A 571 2.57 8.72 20.26
N GLN A 572 3.35 7.86 19.60
CA GLN A 572 2.84 6.78 18.75
C GLN A 572 2.17 5.64 19.54
N ALA A 573 2.71 5.26 20.71
CA ALA A 573 2.05 4.31 21.60
C ALA A 573 0.75 4.90 22.18
N SER A 574 0.75 6.20 22.51
CA SER A 574 -0.47 6.93 22.90
C SER A 574 -1.48 7.04 21.75
N LEU A 575 -1.05 7.18 20.48
CA LEU A 575 -1.90 7.18 19.29
C LEU A 575 -2.51 5.79 18.98
N ILE A 576 -1.76 4.71 19.25
CA ILE A 576 -2.29 3.35 19.18
C ILE A 576 -3.29 3.09 20.33
N ARG A 577 -3.06 3.68 21.51
CA ARG A 577 -3.97 3.58 22.67
C ARG A 577 -5.17 4.53 22.62
N SER A 578 -5.05 5.70 22.02
CA SER A 578 -6.11 6.72 21.96
C SER A 578 -7.13 6.44 20.86
N SER A 579 -6.79 5.59 19.88
CA SER A 579 -7.74 5.08 18.88
C SER A 579 -8.58 3.89 19.38
N SER A 580 -8.20 3.26 20.50
CA SER A 580 -9.05 2.33 21.26
C SER A 580 -10.12 3.05 22.11
N GLY A 581 -10.01 4.37 22.28
CA GLY A 581 -11.06 5.23 22.82
C GLY A 581 -11.91 5.82 21.70
N VAL A 582 -13.15 5.32 21.58
CA VAL A 582 -14.29 5.87 20.81
C VAL A 582 -14.02 7.19 20.07
N CYS A 583 -13.83 7.11 18.75
CA CYS A 583 -14.12 8.22 17.84
C CYS A 583 -15.14 7.74 16.81
N TYR A 584 -16.42 8.02 17.08
CA TYR A 584 -17.42 8.17 16.02
C TYR A 584 -17.07 9.45 15.25
N PHE A 585 -16.69 9.32 13.98
CA PHE A 585 -17.19 10.10 12.84
C PHE A 585 -16.72 9.48 11.52
#